data_AF-A0AAC9AEG8-F1
#
_entry.id   AF-A0AAC9AEG8-F1
#
_cell.length_a   1.000
_cell.length_b   1.000
_cell.length_c   1.000
_cell.angle_alpha   90.00
_cell.angle_beta   90.00
_cell.angle_gamma   90.00
#
_symmetry.space_group_name_H-M   'P 1'
#
loop_
_entity.id
_entity.type
_entity.pdbx_description
1 polymer ?
#
loop_
_entity_poly.entity_id
_entity_poly.type
_entity_poly.pdbx_seq_one_letter_code
_entity_poly.pdbx_strand_id
1 'polypeptide(L)'
;MKSLHVALLLTITSFTVEAQEKQQLPDDLIPYTDEAVETDLSEEELENLAFEIFLQRKFNMTPEQLRKFAEMKKQESEALKRKKPAIPIRTIDSIDLSPGAKPYVIHTTPGWDSHLSIIDASGKPWEIVYDSIGSSEEFTAEKLQTSNNNKIKITGNYRVGSTNLTVGLKGLDELITFELVADKNEYHASLTMQLPKLGPLSSETPLESHNAMMSNEPFMQEILQGGHSLSDDFEKLKTSNSRVNAWKKGEVLFLLTDLTVHGIDPISVRHGPGGFAAYEIAYLPSILFTNDNGTPISVYFQKDNSKYEY
;
A
#
# COMPACT_ATOMS: atom_id res chain seq x y z
N MET A 1 1.51 57.49 -37.94
CA MET A 1 1.59 58.20 -36.65
C MET A 1 1.20 59.65 -36.87
N LYS A 2 -0.05 60.00 -36.56
CA LYS A 2 -0.58 61.38 -36.60
C LYS A 2 -1.19 61.65 -35.23
N SER A 3 -0.84 62.79 -34.65
CA SER A 3 -1.12 63.16 -33.27
C SER A 3 -1.81 64.52 -33.24
N LEU A 4 -2.92 64.55 -32.49
CA LEU A 4 -3.42 65.64 -31.65
C LEU A 4 -3.77 67.00 -32.29
N HIS A 5 -5.05 67.38 -32.22
CA HIS A 5 -5.59 68.17 -31.11
C HIS A 5 -7.12 68.27 -31.21
N VAL A 6 -7.78 68.09 -30.07
CA VAL A 6 -9.22 68.15 -29.84
C VAL A 6 -9.48 69.29 -28.84
N ALA A 7 -10.48 70.11 -29.11
CA ALA A 7 -11.28 70.93 -28.20
C ALA A 7 -12.29 71.71 -29.08
N LEU A 8 -13.55 71.99 -28.76
CA LEU A 8 -14.47 71.74 -27.64
C LEU A 8 -15.85 72.30 -28.09
N LEU A 9 -16.93 71.89 -27.40
CA LEU A 9 -18.31 72.45 -27.38
C LEU A 9 -19.27 72.13 -28.53
N LEU A 10 -20.59 72.01 -28.34
CA LEU A 10 -21.49 71.63 -27.23
C LEU A 10 -22.88 71.63 -27.90
N THR A 11 -23.66 70.55 -27.85
CA THR A 11 -25.10 70.62 -28.19
C THR A 11 -25.94 69.73 -27.28
N ILE A 12 -26.98 70.36 -26.76
CA ILE A 12 -27.96 69.90 -25.78
C ILE A 12 -29.02 69.07 -26.51
N THR A 13 -29.39 67.91 -25.98
CA THR A 13 -30.69 67.28 -26.28
C THR A 13 -31.29 66.70 -25.01
N SER A 14 -32.48 67.22 -24.69
CA SER A 14 -33.36 66.78 -23.62
C SER A 14 -34.06 65.49 -24.06
N PHE A 15 -34.14 64.50 -23.16
CA PHE A 15 -35.08 63.39 -23.28
C PHE A 15 -35.98 63.37 -22.04
N THR A 16 -37.26 63.60 -22.28
CA THR A 16 -38.35 63.25 -21.37
C THR A 16 -38.55 61.74 -21.42
N VAL A 17 -38.60 61.05 -20.28
CA VAL A 17 -38.96 59.63 -20.22
C VAL A 17 -40.24 59.47 -19.42
N GLU A 18 -41.17 58.75 -20.05
CA GLU A 18 -42.51 58.38 -19.64
C GLU A 18 -42.60 57.72 -18.26
N ALA A 19 -43.76 57.94 -17.62
CA ALA A 19 -44.15 57.29 -16.39
C ALA A 19 -44.28 55.77 -16.60
N GLN A 20 -43.35 55.01 -16.04
CA GLN A 20 -43.51 53.57 -15.85
C GLN A 20 -44.34 53.27 -14.60
N GLU A 21 -45.34 52.45 -14.83
CA GLU A 21 -46.32 51.88 -13.92
C GLU A 21 -45.71 51.39 -12.59
N LYS A 22 -46.30 51.78 -11.45
CA LYS A 22 -45.91 51.34 -10.10
C LYS A 22 -46.01 49.81 -10.01
N GLN A 23 -44.88 49.11 -10.13
CA GLN A 23 -44.78 47.74 -9.64
C GLN A 23 -45.00 47.75 -8.12
N GLN A 24 -45.99 46.99 -7.68
CA GLN A 24 -46.31 46.79 -6.28
C GLN A 24 -45.15 46.02 -5.65
N LEU A 25 -44.44 46.66 -4.73
CA LEU A 25 -43.34 46.08 -3.98
C LEU A 25 -43.86 44.85 -3.20
N PRO A 26 -43.13 43.71 -3.17
CA PRO A 26 -43.48 42.59 -2.31
C PRO A 26 -43.48 43.00 -0.83
N ASP A 27 -44.48 42.53 -0.07
CA ASP A 27 -44.77 42.94 1.31
C ASP A 27 -43.64 42.66 2.33
N ASP A 28 -42.60 41.92 1.95
CA ASP A 28 -41.45 41.59 2.82
C ASP A 28 -40.22 42.49 2.60
N LEU A 29 -40.39 43.64 1.94
CA LEU A 29 -39.34 44.65 1.89
C LEU A 29 -39.37 45.46 3.20
N ILE A 30 -38.39 45.20 4.06
CA ILE A 30 -38.05 46.11 5.16
C ILE A 30 -37.75 47.46 4.48
N PRO A 31 -38.54 48.52 4.72
CA PRO A 31 -38.21 49.82 4.18
C PRO A 31 -36.82 50.20 4.71
N TYR A 32 -35.91 50.61 3.82
CA TYR A 32 -34.76 51.40 4.23
C TYR A 32 -35.34 52.73 4.73
N THR A 33 -35.73 52.74 6.00
CA THR A 33 -36.04 53.96 6.73
C THR A 33 -34.71 54.64 7.03
N ASP A 34 -34.59 55.93 6.71
CA ASP A 34 -33.49 56.80 7.16
C ASP A 34 -33.42 56.94 8.70
N GLU A 35 -34.28 56.25 9.44
CA GLU A 35 -34.20 56.09 10.88
C GLU A 35 -33.38 54.84 11.19
N ALA A 36 -32.08 55.05 11.41
CA ALA A 36 -31.28 54.12 12.18
C ALA A 36 -31.95 53.98 13.56
N VAL A 37 -32.70 52.90 13.76
CA VAL A 37 -33.09 52.49 15.11
C VAL A 37 -31.79 52.12 15.82
N GLU A 38 -31.43 52.88 16.85
CA GLU A 38 -30.35 52.52 17.77
C GLU A 38 -30.64 51.11 18.30
N THR A 39 -29.92 50.12 17.77
CA THR A 39 -29.90 48.79 18.36
C THR A 39 -29.00 48.84 19.58
N ASP A 40 -29.53 48.51 20.75
CA ASP A 40 -28.81 48.37 22.04
C ASP A 40 -27.74 47.24 22.04
N LEU A 41 -27.37 46.74 20.86
CA LEU A 41 -26.42 45.65 20.67
C LEU A 41 -25.01 46.22 20.70
N SER A 42 -24.15 45.60 21.49
CA SER A 42 -22.72 45.84 21.46
C SER A 42 -22.13 45.52 20.08
N GLU A 43 -20.96 46.09 19.78
CA GLU A 43 -20.23 45.84 18.53
C GLU A 43 -19.99 44.34 18.28
N GLU A 44 -19.73 43.58 19.35
CA GLU A 44 -19.57 42.12 19.33
C GLU A 44 -20.88 41.38 18.96
N GLU A 45 -22.04 41.85 19.43
CA GLU A 45 -23.34 41.25 19.11
C GLU A 45 -23.76 41.55 17.67
N LEU A 46 -23.43 42.72 17.16
CA LEU A 46 -23.64 43.11 15.75
C LEU A 46 -22.79 42.28 14.80
N GLU A 47 -21.52 42.05 15.14
CA GLU A 47 -20.63 41.17 14.36
C GLU A 47 -21.15 39.73 14.33
N ASN A 48 -21.60 39.20 15.46
CA ASN A 48 -22.18 37.86 15.55
C ASN A 48 -23.46 37.74 14.70
N LEU A 49 -24.37 38.72 14.78
CA LEU A 49 -25.59 38.74 13.97
C LEU A 49 -25.30 38.81 12.47
N ALA A 50 -24.36 39.67 12.07
CA ALA A 50 -23.94 39.80 10.66
C ALA A 50 -23.31 38.50 10.15
N PHE A 51 -22.51 37.83 10.97
CA PHE A 51 -21.92 36.53 10.66
C PHE A 51 -22.97 35.42 10.52
N GLU A 52 -23.99 35.38 11.39
CA GLU A 52 -25.09 34.42 11.29
C GLU A 52 -25.93 34.62 10.01
N ILE A 53 -26.26 35.88 9.68
CA ILE A 53 -26.97 36.22 8.44
C ILE A 53 -26.14 35.83 7.21
N PHE A 54 -24.82 36.07 7.24
CA PHE A 54 -23.91 35.68 6.17
C PHE A 54 -23.91 34.15 5.96
N LEU A 55 -23.81 33.37 7.04
CA LEU A 55 -23.86 31.92 6.97
C LEU A 55 -25.19 31.40 6.43
N GLN A 56 -26.32 31.99 6.88
CA GLN A 56 -27.65 31.61 6.41
C GLN A 56 -27.83 31.88 4.91
N ARG A 57 -27.34 33.03 4.42
CA ARG A 57 -27.38 33.38 2.99
C ARG A 57 -26.47 32.51 2.14
N LYS A 58 -25.31 32.10 2.66
CA LYS A 58 -24.31 31.34 1.90
C LYS A 58 -24.65 29.85 1.81
N PHE A 59 -25.18 29.28 2.89
CA PHE A 59 -25.38 27.83 3.02
C PHE A 59 -26.86 27.41 3.03
N ASN A 60 -27.81 28.35 3.02
CA ASN A 60 -29.25 28.09 3.18
C ASN A 60 -29.58 27.26 4.44
N MET A 61 -28.75 27.37 5.47
CA MET A 61 -28.86 26.63 6.73
C MET A 61 -28.79 27.61 7.90
N THR A 62 -29.54 27.34 8.98
CA THR A 62 -29.40 28.10 10.22
C THR A 62 -28.04 27.80 10.88
N PRO A 63 -27.52 28.68 11.77
CA PRO A 63 -26.29 28.43 12.51
C PRO A 63 -26.29 27.09 13.26
N GLU A 64 -27.42 26.72 13.86
CA GLU A 64 -27.62 25.42 14.52
C GLU A 64 -27.55 24.23 13.55
N GLN A 65 -28.11 24.36 12.34
CA GLN A 65 -28.00 23.34 11.30
C GLN A 65 -26.56 23.20 10.79
N LEU A 66 -25.81 24.31 10.68
CA LEU A 66 -24.39 24.31 10.35
C LEU A 66 -23.54 23.64 11.42
N ARG A 67 -23.78 23.93 12.70
CA ARG A 67 -23.13 23.23 13.82
C ARG A 67 -23.41 21.74 13.75
N LYS A 68 -24.67 21.34 13.58
CA LYS A 68 -25.06 19.92 13.46
C LYS A 68 -24.44 19.26 12.22
N PHE A 69 -24.37 19.95 11.10
CA PHE A 69 -23.72 19.44 9.88
C PHE A 69 -22.20 19.28 10.07
N ALA A 70 -21.54 20.26 10.68
CA ALA A 70 -20.12 20.18 11.02
C ALA A 70 -19.85 19.06 12.02
N GLU A 71 -20.71 18.89 13.04
CA GLU A 71 -20.67 17.79 14.00
C GLU A 71 -20.83 16.44 13.28
N MET A 72 -21.81 16.30 12.38
CA MET A 72 -21.98 15.09 11.57
C MET A 72 -20.77 14.82 10.67
N LYS A 73 -20.22 15.85 10.01
CA LYS A 73 -19.02 15.73 9.17
C LYS A 73 -17.78 15.38 9.99
N LYS A 74 -17.66 15.93 11.20
CA LYS A 74 -16.60 15.61 12.15
C LYS A 74 -16.74 14.19 12.66
N GLN A 75 -17.94 13.75 13.07
CA GLN A 75 -18.21 12.37 13.48
C GLN A 75 -17.97 11.38 12.34
N GLU A 76 -18.37 11.71 11.11
CA GLU A 76 -18.06 10.94 9.89
C GLU A 76 -16.55 10.83 9.68
N SER A 77 -15.82 11.96 9.71
CA SER A 77 -14.36 12.00 9.59
C SER A 77 -13.65 11.26 10.72
N GLU A 78 -14.11 11.39 11.97
CA GLU A 78 -13.58 10.72 13.13
C GLU A 78 -13.87 9.22 13.12
N ALA A 79 -15.06 8.78 12.68
CA ALA A 79 -15.34 7.36 12.47
C ALA A 79 -14.47 6.79 11.33
N LEU A 80 -14.20 7.58 10.29
CA LEU A 80 -13.25 7.22 9.24
C LEU A 80 -11.80 7.18 9.73
N LYS A 81 -11.41 8.03 10.70
CA LYS A 81 -10.03 8.19 11.23
C LYS A 81 -9.71 7.37 12.49
N ARG A 82 -10.68 7.05 13.35
CA ARG A 82 -10.58 6.09 14.46
C ARG A 82 -10.51 4.68 13.87
N LYS A 83 -9.47 4.43 13.08
CA LYS A 83 -9.19 3.15 12.46
C LYS A 83 -8.41 2.34 13.48
N LYS A 84 -8.86 1.11 13.76
CA LYS A 84 -7.91 0.09 14.22
C LYS A 84 -6.80 0.05 13.16
N PRO A 85 -5.51 0.15 13.53
CA PRO A 85 -4.45 0.06 12.54
C PRO A 85 -4.60 -1.28 11.80
N ALA A 86 -4.49 -1.23 10.48
CA ALA A 86 -4.59 -2.42 9.67
C ALA A 86 -3.40 -3.34 9.99
N ILE A 87 -3.66 -4.65 10.01
CA ILE A 87 -2.66 -5.68 10.26
C ILE A 87 -1.83 -5.83 8.98
N PRO A 88 -0.52 -5.55 9.02
CA PRO A 88 0.34 -5.72 7.86
C PRO A 88 0.64 -7.22 7.65
N ILE A 89 0.26 -7.74 6.49
CA ILE A 89 0.61 -9.09 6.05
C ILE A 89 1.91 -9.03 5.26
N ARG A 90 2.85 -9.93 5.58
CA ARG A 90 4.08 -10.13 4.85
C ARG A 90 4.20 -11.60 4.47
N THR A 91 4.12 -11.90 3.19
CA THR A 91 4.05 -13.28 2.70
C THR A 91 4.94 -13.46 1.48
N ILE A 92 5.41 -14.70 1.35
CA ILE A 92 6.13 -15.20 0.18
C ILE A 92 5.39 -16.45 -0.24
N ASP A 93 4.71 -16.38 -1.38
CA ASP A 93 3.87 -17.46 -1.87
C ASP A 93 4.23 -17.79 -3.31
N SER A 94 4.02 -19.05 -3.69
CA SER A 94 4.25 -19.51 -5.05
C SER A 94 2.95 -19.44 -5.84
N ILE A 95 3.01 -18.96 -7.08
CA ILE A 95 1.84 -18.87 -7.95
C ILE A 95 1.61 -20.19 -8.70
N ASP A 96 0.36 -20.64 -8.74
CA ASP A 96 -0.06 -21.76 -9.58
C ASP A 96 -0.41 -21.25 -10.98
N LEU A 97 0.32 -21.72 -11.99
CA LEU A 97 0.13 -21.40 -13.40
C LEU A 97 -0.68 -22.48 -14.15
N SER A 98 -1.31 -23.40 -13.42
CA SER A 98 -2.14 -24.44 -14.02
C SER A 98 -3.38 -23.82 -14.69
N PRO A 99 -3.81 -24.31 -15.88
CA PRO A 99 -5.04 -23.86 -16.51
C PRO A 99 -6.25 -24.02 -15.57
N GLY A 100 -6.86 -22.91 -15.16
CA GLY A 100 -7.99 -22.90 -14.23
C GLY A 100 -7.64 -22.69 -12.75
N ALA A 101 -6.36 -22.45 -12.42
CA ALA A 101 -5.97 -21.95 -11.11
C ALA A 101 -6.71 -20.64 -10.79
N LYS A 102 -7.10 -20.48 -9.52
CA LYS A 102 -7.76 -19.24 -9.09
C LYS A 102 -6.72 -18.11 -8.97
N PRO A 103 -7.07 -16.88 -9.37
CA PRO A 103 -6.23 -15.72 -9.11
C PRO A 103 -5.87 -15.60 -7.62
N TYR A 104 -4.64 -15.18 -7.35
CA TYR A 104 -4.22 -14.87 -5.99
C TYR A 104 -4.86 -13.55 -5.52
N VAL A 105 -5.35 -13.52 -4.29
CA VAL A 105 -6.05 -12.37 -3.71
C VAL A 105 -5.08 -11.47 -2.95
N ILE A 106 -5.01 -10.21 -3.35
CA ILE A 106 -4.21 -9.16 -2.72
C ILE A 106 -5.14 -8.21 -1.96
N HIS A 107 -5.11 -8.33 -0.64
CA HIS A 107 -5.76 -7.38 0.27
C HIS A 107 -5.06 -6.01 0.28
N THR A 108 -5.85 -4.95 0.18
CA THR A 108 -5.43 -3.56 0.29
C THR A 108 -6.30 -2.83 1.31
N THR A 109 -5.78 -1.82 2.00
CA THR A 109 -6.57 -1.01 2.95
C THR A 109 -6.31 0.49 2.72
N PRO A 110 -7.35 1.35 2.70
CA PRO A 110 -7.16 2.78 2.48
C PRO A 110 -6.26 3.49 3.47
N GLY A 111 -5.28 4.21 2.92
CA GLY A 111 -4.22 4.90 3.66
C GLY A 111 -2.97 4.04 3.90
N TRP A 112 -2.94 2.80 3.39
CA TRP A 112 -1.79 1.91 3.42
C TRP A 112 -1.45 1.45 2.00
N ASP A 113 -0.16 1.46 1.68
CA ASP A 113 0.33 0.96 0.40
C ASP A 113 0.66 -0.53 0.50
N SER A 114 0.17 -1.29 -0.47
CA SER A 114 0.48 -2.71 -0.64
C SER A 114 1.56 -2.88 -1.71
N HIS A 115 2.49 -3.81 -1.51
CA HIS A 115 3.64 -3.95 -2.40
C HIS A 115 3.71 -5.38 -2.94
N LEU A 116 3.66 -5.53 -4.25
CA LEU A 116 3.85 -6.80 -4.94
C LEU A 116 5.26 -6.84 -5.54
N SER A 117 6.02 -7.88 -5.24
CA SER A 117 7.30 -8.20 -5.88
C SER A 117 7.21 -9.55 -6.57
N ILE A 118 7.75 -9.67 -7.77
CA ILE A 118 7.75 -10.93 -8.52
C ILE A 118 9.18 -11.46 -8.64
N ILE A 119 9.36 -12.74 -8.34
CA ILE A 119 10.63 -13.48 -8.41
C ILE A 119 10.43 -14.80 -9.15
N ASP A 120 11.53 -15.35 -9.64
CA ASP A 120 11.57 -16.67 -10.27
C ASP A 120 11.87 -17.79 -9.25
N ALA A 121 11.94 -19.02 -9.77
CA ALA A 121 12.23 -20.22 -8.98
C ALA A 121 13.58 -20.17 -8.23
N SER A 122 14.56 -19.43 -8.76
CA SER A 122 15.89 -19.24 -8.14
C SER A 122 15.94 -18.07 -7.15
N GLY A 123 14.82 -17.36 -6.95
CA GLY A 123 14.74 -16.17 -6.12
C GLY A 123 15.21 -14.88 -6.81
N LYS A 124 15.51 -14.94 -8.11
CA LYS A 124 15.92 -13.75 -8.86
C LYS A 124 14.70 -12.90 -9.23
N PRO A 125 14.82 -11.57 -9.22
CA PRO A 125 13.77 -10.66 -9.67
C PRO A 125 13.28 -10.97 -11.08
N TRP A 126 11.96 -10.98 -11.30
CA TRP A 126 11.38 -11.08 -12.65
C TRP A 126 10.84 -9.73 -13.10
N GLU A 127 11.40 -9.18 -14.18
CA GLU A 127 11.01 -7.88 -14.72
C GLU A 127 9.54 -7.85 -15.20
N ILE A 128 8.81 -6.83 -14.75
CA ILE A 128 7.41 -6.57 -15.13
C ILE A 128 7.39 -5.59 -16.30
N VAL A 129 6.95 -6.07 -17.47
CA VAL A 129 6.93 -5.27 -18.71
C VAL A 129 5.56 -4.63 -18.96
N TYR A 130 4.50 -5.23 -18.44
CA TYR A 130 3.13 -4.77 -18.62
C TYR A 130 2.36 -4.85 -17.31
N ASP A 131 1.48 -3.89 -17.08
CA ASP A 131 0.56 -3.85 -15.95
C ASP A 131 -0.73 -3.14 -16.38
N SER A 132 -1.86 -3.68 -15.96
CA SER A 132 -3.18 -3.13 -16.22
C SER A 132 -4.11 -3.42 -15.06
N ILE A 133 -4.86 -2.41 -14.65
CA ILE A 133 -5.84 -2.48 -13.56
C ILE A 133 -7.24 -2.22 -14.10
N GLY A 134 -8.22 -2.96 -13.59
CA GLY A 134 -9.63 -2.80 -13.98
C GLY A 134 -10.24 -1.47 -13.49
N SER A 135 -10.64 -1.43 -12.22
CA SER A 135 -11.23 -0.24 -11.59
C SER A 135 -10.15 0.75 -11.12
N SER A 136 -9.64 1.55 -12.05
CA SER A 136 -8.60 2.55 -11.78
C SER A 136 -9.05 3.71 -10.88
N GLU A 137 -10.36 3.88 -10.65
CA GLU A 137 -10.90 4.88 -9.73
C GLU A 137 -10.82 4.42 -8.27
N GLU A 138 -11.01 3.12 -8.03
CA GLU A 138 -10.99 2.53 -6.70
C GLU A 138 -9.59 2.09 -6.27
N PHE A 139 -8.75 1.69 -7.23
CA PHE A 139 -7.42 1.17 -7.00
C PHE A 139 -6.42 1.80 -7.97
N THR A 140 -5.20 2.02 -7.49
CA THR A 140 -4.08 2.48 -8.31
C THR A 140 -2.95 1.47 -8.21
N ALA A 141 -2.40 1.06 -9.35
CA ALA A 141 -1.18 0.27 -9.43
C ALA A 141 -0.09 1.09 -10.14
N GLU A 142 1.06 1.21 -9.50
CA GLU A 142 2.22 1.94 -10.01
C GLU A 142 3.45 1.03 -9.98
N LYS A 143 4.05 0.82 -11.14
CA LYS A 143 5.33 0.13 -11.24
C LYS A 143 6.42 0.97 -10.59
N LEU A 144 7.15 0.37 -9.65
CA LEU A 144 8.27 1.03 -8.99
C LEU A 144 9.50 0.92 -9.90
N GLN A 145 10.03 2.07 -10.31
CA GLN A 145 11.30 2.14 -11.04
C GLN A 145 12.43 1.73 -10.10
N THR A 146 12.85 0.48 -10.23
CA THR A 146 13.93 -0.15 -9.46
C THR A 146 14.91 -0.74 -10.45
N SER A 147 16.11 -1.14 -10.02
CA SER A 147 17.11 -1.71 -10.92
C SER A 147 16.60 -2.90 -11.76
N ASN A 148 15.63 -3.66 -11.24
CA ASN A 148 15.10 -4.86 -11.88
C ASN A 148 13.62 -4.74 -12.32
N ASN A 149 12.96 -3.60 -12.06
CA ASN A 149 11.55 -3.34 -12.40
C ASN A 149 10.58 -4.50 -12.07
N ASN A 150 10.80 -5.17 -10.93
CA ASN A 150 10.03 -6.35 -10.52
C ASN A 150 8.97 -6.06 -9.45
N LYS A 151 8.70 -4.79 -9.17
CA LYS A 151 7.85 -4.35 -8.06
C LYS A 151 6.72 -3.42 -8.50
N ILE A 152 5.54 -3.62 -7.94
CA ILE A 152 4.36 -2.76 -8.12
C ILE A 152 3.90 -2.30 -6.73
N LYS A 153 3.64 -1.01 -6.61
CA LYS A 153 2.92 -0.41 -5.48
C LYS A 153 1.43 -0.37 -5.83
N ILE A 154 0.60 -0.86 -4.93
CA ILE A 154 -0.86 -0.94 -5.08
C ILE A 154 -1.50 -0.17 -3.94
N THR A 155 -2.38 0.76 -4.25
CA THR A 155 -3.10 1.58 -3.27
C THR A 155 -4.60 1.46 -3.52
N GLY A 156 -5.37 1.21 -2.46
CA GLY A 156 -6.84 1.20 -2.51
C GLY A 156 -7.42 2.48 -1.90
N ASN A 157 -8.38 3.11 -2.57
CA ASN A 157 -9.03 4.34 -2.13
C ASN A 157 -10.21 4.06 -1.18
N TYR A 158 -10.85 2.90 -1.33
CA TYR A 158 -12.05 2.50 -0.60
C TYR A 158 -11.84 1.23 0.22
N ARG A 159 -12.72 1.02 1.22
CA ARG A 159 -12.67 -0.12 2.17
C ARG A 159 -13.48 -1.33 1.71
N VAL A 160 -14.12 -1.21 0.57
CA VAL A 160 -14.95 -2.21 -0.09
C VAL A 160 -14.75 -2.02 -1.58
N GLY A 161 -14.90 -3.09 -2.34
CA GLY A 161 -14.59 -3.11 -3.75
C GLY A 161 -13.57 -4.20 -4.06
N SER A 162 -13.63 -4.65 -5.29
CA SER A 162 -12.73 -5.66 -5.82
C SER A 162 -12.49 -5.38 -7.28
N THR A 163 -11.25 -5.58 -7.73
CA THR A 163 -10.87 -5.46 -9.13
C THR A 163 -9.84 -6.51 -9.46
N ASN A 164 -9.40 -6.56 -10.71
CA ASN A 164 -8.22 -7.31 -11.11
C ASN A 164 -7.00 -6.39 -11.33
N LEU A 165 -5.82 -6.98 -11.16
CA LEU A 165 -4.54 -6.48 -11.62
C LEU A 165 -3.94 -7.54 -12.53
N THR A 166 -3.69 -7.21 -13.79
CA THR A 166 -3.02 -8.09 -14.74
C THR A 166 -1.61 -7.61 -14.99
N VAL A 167 -0.64 -8.50 -14.91
CA VAL A 167 0.77 -8.21 -15.14
C VAL A 167 1.32 -9.11 -16.25
N GLY A 168 2.18 -8.52 -17.09
CA GLY A 168 2.98 -9.26 -18.07
C GLY A 168 4.44 -9.22 -17.66
N LEU A 169 5.10 -10.38 -17.76
CA LEU A 169 6.49 -10.55 -17.37
C LEU A 169 7.39 -10.69 -18.59
N LYS A 170 8.61 -10.19 -18.49
CA LYS A 170 9.58 -10.27 -19.60
C LYS A 170 9.85 -11.72 -19.99
N GLY A 171 9.65 -12.04 -21.27
CA GLY A 171 9.91 -13.37 -21.83
C GLY A 171 8.89 -14.44 -21.41
N LEU A 172 7.80 -14.06 -20.74
CA LEU A 172 6.68 -14.94 -20.46
C LEU A 172 5.46 -14.47 -21.26
N ASP A 173 4.99 -15.31 -22.18
CA ASP A 173 3.85 -14.98 -23.06
C ASP A 173 2.51 -14.93 -22.29
N GLU A 174 2.44 -15.61 -21.16
CA GLU A 174 1.27 -15.68 -20.30
C GLU A 174 1.15 -14.42 -19.42
N LEU A 175 -0.05 -13.83 -19.39
CA LEU A 175 -0.38 -12.76 -18.46
C LEU A 175 -0.85 -13.36 -17.13
N ILE A 176 -0.35 -12.81 -16.03
CA ILE A 176 -0.73 -13.23 -14.68
C ILE A 176 -1.76 -12.25 -14.16
N THR A 177 -2.91 -12.76 -13.70
CA THR A 177 -3.98 -11.96 -13.11
C THR A 177 -4.07 -12.20 -11.60
N PHE A 178 -4.09 -11.11 -10.86
CA PHE A 178 -4.35 -11.04 -9.43
C PHE A 178 -5.73 -10.44 -9.17
N GLU A 179 -6.39 -10.88 -8.12
CA GLU A 179 -7.59 -10.23 -7.59
C GLU A 179 -7.17 -9.22 -6.52
N LEU A 180 -7.57 -7.97 -6.66
CA LEU A 180 -7.39 -6.96 -5.63
C LEU A 180 -8.67 -6.83 -4.83
N VAL A 181 -8.58 -6.94 -3.52
CA VAL A 181 -9.73 -6.82 -2.61
C VAL A 181 -9.44 -5.71 -1.61
N ALA A 182 -10.38 -4.77 -1.48
CA ALA A 182 -10.33 -3.79 -0.41
C ALA A 182 -10.81 -4.44 0.89
N ASP A 183 -9.92 -4.47 1.89
CA ASP A 183 -10.18 -4.99 3.22
C ASP A 183 -10.16 -3.86 4.27
N LYS A 184 -10.77 -4.12 5.43
CA LYS A 184 -10.90 -3.16 6.53
C LYS A 184 -9.84 -3.35 7.61
N ASN A 185 -9.31 -4.56 7.72
CA ASN A 185 -8.52 -5.05 8.84
C ASN A 185 -7.11 -5.39 8.42
N GLU A 186 -6.88 -5.87 7.20
CA GLU A 186 -5.58 -6.37 6.77
C GLU A 186 -5.18 -5.87 5.38
N TYR A 187 -3.88 -5.81 5.14
CA TYR A 187 -3.34 -5.43 3.84
C TYR A 187 -1.99 -6.10 3.63
N HIS A 188 -1.65 -6.37 2.38
CA HIS A 188 -0.35 -6.93 2.02
C HIS A 188 0.72 -5.85 2.00
N ALA A 189 1.30 -5.58 3.17
CA ALA A 189 2.42 -4.64 3.30
C ALA A 189 3.61 -5.04 2.41
N SER A 190 3.88 -6.34 2.29
CA SER A 190 4.89 -6.87 1.38
C SER A 190 4.50 -8.27 0.92
N LEU A 191 4.20 -8.41 -0.36
CA LEU A 191 3.86 -9.66 -1.01
C LEU A 191 4.96 -10.01 -2.01
N THR A 192 5.55 -11.18 -1.88
CA THR A 192 6.47 -11.73 -2.89
C THR A 192 5.83 -12.93 -3.56
N MET A 193 5.63 -12.84 -4.87
CA MET A 193 5.14 -13.93 -5.70
C MET A 193 6.29 -14.63 -6.40
N GLN A 194 6.42 -15.92 -6.13
CA GLN A 194 7.42 -16.78 -6.74
C GLN A 194 6.81 -17.58 -7.88
N LEU A 195 7.38 -17.45 -9.09
CA LEU A 195 7.01 -18.27 -10.22
C LEU A 195 7.75 -19.62 -10.19
N PRO A 196 7.09 -20.73 -10.55
CA PRO A 196 7.72 -22.05 -10.66
C PRO A 196 8.52 -22.22 -11.97
N LYS A 197 9.06 -21.12 -12.52
CA LYS A 197 9.86 -21.08 -13.76
C LYS A 197 11.13 -20.28 -13.49
N LEU A 198 12.19 -20.54 -14.25
CA LEU A 198 13.39 -19.71 -14.24
C LEU A 198 13.17 -18.47 -15.10
N GLY A 199 13.53 -17.30 -14.56
CA GLY A 199 13.40 -16.02 -15.24
C GLY A 199 14.62 -15.70 -16.09
N PRO A 200 14.58 -14.60 -16.88
CA PRO A 200 15.69 -14.22 -17.75
C PRO A 200 17.03 -14.04 -17.02
N LEU A 201 16.99 -13.54 -15.76
CA LEU A 201 18.17 -13.29 -14.92
C LEU A 201 18.74 -14.57 -14.26
N SER A 202 18.04 -15.70 -14.30
CA SER A 202 18.55 -16.98 -13.78
C SER A 202 19.72 -17.52 -14.60
N SER A 203 19.69 -17.28 -15.91
CA SER A 203 20.66 -17.82 -16.90
C SER A 203 22.10 -17.33 -16.69
N GLU A 204 22.29 -16.25 -15.92
CA GLU A 204 23.59 -15.61 -15.71
C GLU A 204 24.40 -16.23 -14.56
N THR A 205 23.81 -17.13 -13.77
CA THR A 205 24.49 -17.81 -12.67
C THR A 205 24.72 -19.28 -13.07
N PRO A 206 25.97 -19.77 -13.13
CA PRO A 206 26.20 -21.21 -13.18
C PRO A 206 25.45 -21.84 -12.01
N LEU A 207 24.59 -22.82 -12.29
CA LEU A 207 24.12 -23.73 -11.26
C LEU A 207 25.38 -24.32 -10.61
N GLU A 208 25.72 -23.90 -9.39
CA GLU A 208 26.43 -24.84 -8.55
C GLU A 208 25.48 -26.03 -8.43
N SER A 209 25.88 -27.16 -9.00
CA SER A 209 25.10 -28.37 -9.07
C SER A 209 24.91 -28.97 -7.68
N HIS A 210 24.15 -28.29 -6.84
CA HIS A 210 23.57 -28.91 -5.66
C HIS A 210 22.39 -29.72 -6.18
N ASN A 211 22.42 -31.04 -5.93
CA ASN A 211 21.32 -31.95 -6.24
C ASN A 211 20.07 -31.69 -5.37
N ALA A 212 20.03 -30.58 -4.63
CA ALA A 212 18.94 -30.22 -3.75
C ALA A 212 17.66 -30.04 -4.56
N MET A 213 16.61 -30.77 -4.17
CA MET A 213 15.31 -30.62 -4.81
C MET A 213 14.71 -29.29 -4.37
N MET A 214 14.09 -28.55 -5.31
CA MET A 214 13.23 -27.44 -4.91
C MET A 214 12.05 -27.99 -4.12
N SER A 215 11.87 -27.51 -2.89
CA SER A 215 10.78 -27.95 -2.02
C SER A 215 9.59 -27.00 -2.10
N ASN A 216 8.40 -27.58 -2.31
CA ASN A 216 7.11 -26.90 -2.22
C ASN A 216 6.40 -27.21 -0.89
N GLU A 217 7.11 -27.79 0.08
CA GLU A 217 6.51 -28.15 1.36
C GLU A 217 6.07 -26.90 2.14
N PRO A 218 4.89 -26.92 2.81
CA PRO A 218 4.36 -25.77 3.53
C PRO A 218 5.32 -25.21 4.59
N PHE A 219 6.00 -26.09 5.32
CA PHE A 219 6.95 -25.67 6.37
C PHE A 219 8.15 -24.91 5.81
N MET A 220 8.59 -25.19 4.57
CA MET A 220 9.68 -24.43 3.92
C MET A 220 9.24 -22.99 3.61
N GLN A 221 7.95 -22.79 3.31
CA GLN A 221 7.36 -21.46 3.18
C GLN A 221 7.36 -20.73 4.50
N GLU A 222 6.92 -21.41 5.56
CA GLU A 222 6.88 -20.84 6.91
C GLU A 222 8.27 -20.45 7.40
N ILE A 223 9.29 -21.26 7.09
CA ILE A 223 10.70 -20.94 7.36
C ILE A 223 11.12 -19.66 6.61
N LEU A 224 10.82 -19.53 5.31
CA LEU A 224 11.09 -18.29 4.55
C LEU A 224 10.39 -17.06 5.14
N GLN A 225 9.23 -17.26 5.76
CA GLN A 225 8.46 -16.20 6.44
C GLN A 225 8.94 -15.94 7.88
N GLY A 226 10.06 -16.51 8.30
CA GLY A 226 10.67 -16.28 9.62
C GLY A 226 10.26 -17.29 10.69
N GLY A 227 9.57 -18.36 10.32
CA GLY A 227 9.27 -19.51 11.17
C GLY A 227 8.29 -19.23 12.30
N HIS A 228 7.44 -18.20 12.17
CA HIS A 228 6.49 -17.79 13.21
C HIS A 228 5.30 -18.75 13.39
N SER A 229 4.94 -19.48 12.34
CA SER A 229 3.79 -20.39 12.31
C SER A 229 4.19 -21.87 12.30
N LEU A 230 5.47 -22.18 12.52
CA LEU A 230 5.95 -23.56 12.54
C LEU A 230 5.29 -24.33 13.69
N SER A 231 4.98 -25.61 13.43
CA SER A 231 4.48 -26.53 14.45
C SER A 231 5.44 -26.67 15.62
N ASP A 232 4.92 -27.04 16.79
CA ASP A 232 5.67 -27.23 18.05
C ASP A 232 6.81 -28.27 17.94
N ASP A 233 6.79 -29.12 16.91
CA ASP A 233 7.86 -30.09 16.62
C ASP A 233 9.18 -29.42 16.19
N PHE A 234 9.15 -28.14 15.80
CA PHE A 234 10.33 -27.38 15.39
C PHE A 234 10.94 -26.63 16.58
N GLU A 235 12.11 -27.07 17.02
CA GLU A 235 12.89 -26.40 18.06
C GLU A 235 13.75 -25.29 17.45
N LYS A 236 13.43 -24.01 17.74
CA LYS A 236 14.28 -22.89 17.31
C LYS A 236 15.64 -22.97 18.02
N LEU A 237 16.73 -22.92 17.24
CA LEU A 237 18.09 -22.93 17.74
C LEU A 237 18.66 -21.52 17.83
N LYS A 238 19.55 -21.31 18.80
CA LYS A 238 20.39 -20.13 18.90
C LYS A 238 21.57 -20.28 17.94
N THR A 239 21.79 -19.26 17.11
CA THR A 239 22.88 -19.22 16.14
C THR A 239 23.95 -18.22 16.60
N SER A 240 25.21 -18.49 16.25
CA SER A 240 26.31 -17.55 16.51
C SER A 240 26.34 -16.35 15.56
N ASN A 241 25.48 -16.32 14.54
CA ASN A 241 25.41 -15.26 13.54
C ASN A 241 23.96 -14.84 13.33
N SER A 242 23.67 -13.54 13.48
CA SER A 242 22.32 -12.98 13.38
C SER A 242 21.70 -13.08 11.99
N ARG A 243 22.49 -13.31 10.94
CA ARG A 243 21.99 -13.52 9.57
C ARG A 243 21.48 -14.94 9.31
N VAL A 244 21.74 -15.86 10.22
CA VAL A 244 21.28 -17.25 10.13
C VAL A 244 20.23 -17.50 11.20
N ASN A 245 19.03 -17.87 10.81
CA ASN A 245 18.03 -18.45 11.70
C ASN A 245 17.98 -19.96 11.47
N ALA A 246 17.79 -20.72 12.54
CA ALA A 246 17.82 -22.18 12.47
C ALA A 246 16.75 -22.82 13.34
N TRP A 247 16.16 -23.91 12.85
CA TRP A 247 15.19 -24.74 13.56
C TRP A 247 15.55 -26.21 13.39
N LYS A 248 15.33 -27.03 14.42
CA LYS A 248 15.59 -28.46 14.39
C LYS A 248 14.28 -29.24 14.53
N LYS A 249 14.09 -30.25 13.69
CA LYS A 249 13.02 -31.24 13.83
C LYS A 249 13.60 -32.63 13.63
N GLY A 250 13.62 -33.45 14.69
CA GLY A 250 14.31 -34.74 14.66
C GLY A 250 15.82 -34.56 14.38
N GLU A 251 16.34 -35.24 13.36
CA GLU A 251 17.75 -35.15 12.91
C GLU A 251 17.95 -34.21 11.72
N VAL A 252 16.95 -33.38 11.40
CA VAL A 252 16.99 -32.42 10.30
C VAL A 252 17.09 -31.00 10.84
N LEU A 253 17.95 -30.21 10.21
CA LEU A 253 18.15 -28.80 10.47
C LEU A 253 17.58 -27.97 9.32
N PHE A 254 16.80 -26.97 9.68
CA PHE A 254 16.18 -26.02 8.77
C PHE A 254 16.83 -24.66 8.96
N LEU A 255 17.31 -24.05 7.88
CA LEU A 255 18.04 -22.79 7.93
C LEU A 255 17.32 -21.73 7.11
N LEU A 256 17.29 -20.50 7.60
CA LEU A 256 16.95 -19.30 6.83
C LEU A 256 18.15 -18.35 6.84
N THR A 257 18.70 -18.06 5.67
CA THR A 257 19.91 -17.24 5.52
C THR A 257 20.00 -16.62 4.14
N ASP A 258 20.65 -15.46 4.03
CA ASP A 258 21.09 -14.82 2.78
C ASP A 258 22.50 -15.26 2.34
N LEU A 259 23.21 -16.00 3.20
CA LEU A 259 24.56 -16.52 2.95
C LEU A 259 24.56 -17.79 2.10
N THR A 260 25.62 -17.98 1.33
CA THR A 260 25.86 -19.21 0.58
C THR A 260 26.37 -20.30 1.51
N VAL A 261 25.70 -21.45 1.53
CA VAL A 261 26.13 -22.65 2.26
C VAL A 261 27.17 -23.38 1.43
N HIS A 262 28.29 -23.81 2.04
CA HIS A 262 29.29 -24.62 1.35
C HIS A 262 29.57 -25.95 2.06
N GLY A 263 30.00 -26.94 1.28
CA GLY A 263 30.49 -28.22 1.80
C GLY A 263 29.40 -29.12 2.39
N ILE A 264 28.14 -28.83 2.09
CA ILE A 264 26.97 -29.61 2.51
C ILE A 264 26.04 -29.69 1.29
N ASP A 265 25.52 -30.88 1.04
CA ASP A 265 24.45 -31.08 0.06
C ASP A 265 23.10 -30.94 0.77
N PRO A 266 22.31 -29.89 0.47
CA PRO A 266 20.97 -29.79 1.03
C PRO A 266 20.07 -30.88 0.49
N ILE A 267 19.21 -31.42 1.36
CA ILE A 267 18.13 -32.34 0.98
C ILE A 267 17.17 -31.58 0.07
N SER A 268 16.78 -30.38 0.51
CA SER A 268 15.93 -29.49 -0.26
C SER A 268 16.27 -28.02 -0.02
N VAL A 269 15.90 -27.18 -0.98
CA VAL A 269 16.09 -25.73 -0.91
C VAL A 269 14.85 -25.01 -1.43
N ARG A 270 14.55 -23.85 -0.85
CA ARG A 270 13.57 -22.92 -1.40
C ARG A 270 14.13 -21.51 -1.37
N HIS A 271 14.24 -20.88 -2.54
CA HIS A 271 14.74 -19.51 -2.66
C HIS A 271 13.63 -18.51 -2.35
N GLY A 272 13.97 -17.46 -1.63
CA GLY A 272 13.12 -16.33 -1.31
C GLY A 272 13.63 -15.02 -1.92
N PRO A 273 12.96 -13.89 -1.62
CA PRO A 273 13.38 -12.58 -2.10
C PRO A 273 14.69 -12.11 -1.45
N GLY A 274 15.44 -11.30 -2.18
CA GLY A 274 16.61 -10.60 -1.62
C GLY A 274 17.80 -11.49 -1.32
N GLY A 275 17.90 -12.67 -1.95
CA GLY A 275 19.01 -13.61 -1.74
C GLY A 275 18.82 -14.58 -0.58
N PHE A 276 17.77 -14.40 0.23
CA PHE A 276 17.42 -15.36 1.27
C PHE A 276 17.01 -16.71 0.67
N ALA A 277 17.41 -17.79 1.32
CA ALA A 277 16.95 -19.13 1.02
C ALA A 277 16.69 -19.91 2.29
N ALA A 278 15.68 -20.79 2.22
CA ALA A 278 15.41 -21.80 3.20
C ALA A 278 16.09 -23.10 2.77
N TYR A 279 16.87 -23.70 3.65
CA TYR A 279 17.57 -24.96 3.40
C TYR A 279 17.10 -26.03 4.37
N GLU A 280 16.92 -27.24 3.86
CA GLU A 280 16.72 -28.45 4.64
C GLU A 280 17.98 -29.30 4.52
N ILE A 281 18.63 -29.56 5.65
CA ILE A 281 19.91 -30.26 5.69
C ILE A 281 19.95 -31.25 6.85
N ALA A 282 20.85 -32.23 6.78
CA ALA A 282 21.15 -33.07 7.93
C ALA A 282 21.72 -32.24 9.09
N TYR A 283 21.36 -32.59 10.33
CA TYR A 283 21.83 -31.86 11.51
C TYR A 283 23.36 -31.89 11.65
N LEU A 284 23.99 -30.71 11.66
CA LEU A 284 25.42 -30.52 11.90
C LEU A 284 25.63 -29.46 13.00
N PRO A 285 26.60 -29.64 13.90
CA PRO A 285 26.83 -28.72 15.02
C PRO A 285 27.38 -27.36 14.57
N SER A 286 28.08 -27.32 13.44
CA SER A 286 28.60 -26.11 12.82
C SER A 286 28.61 -26.22 11.31
N ILE A 287 28.33 -25.12 10.62
CA ILE A 287 28.29 -25.06 9.16
C ILE A 287 29.12 -23.87 8.68
N LEU A 288 29.79 -24.06 7.54
CA LEU A 288 30.54 -23.02 6.87
C LEU A 288 29.65 -22.30 5.86
N PHE A 289 29.57 -20.99 6.00
CA PHE A 289 28.89 -20.09 5.08
C PHE A 289 29.90 -19.15 4.44
N THR A 290 29.53 -18.55 3.32
CA THR A 290 30.28 -17.44 2.72
C THR A 290 29.36 -16.24 2.54
N ASN A 291 29.86 -15.05 2.86
CA ASN A 291 29.15 -13.80 2.58
C ASN A 291 29.37 -13.35 1.12
N ASP A 292 28.67 -12.30 0.69
CA ASP A 292 28.80 -11.74 -0.66
C ASP A 292 30.24 -11.34 -1.04
N ASN A 293 31.09 -11.07 -0.04
CA ASN A 293 32.50 -10.70 -0.22
C ASN A 293 33.45 -11.91 -0.31
N GLY A 294 32.94 -13.14 -0.32
CA GLY A 294 33.77 -14.34 -0.37
C GLY A 294 34.44 -14.71 0.96
N THR A 295 34.06 -14.06 2.08
CA THR A 295 34.64 -14.35 3.39
C THR A 295 33.94 -15.55 4.03
N PRO A 296 34.68 -16.61 4.42
CA PRO A 296 34.12 -17.75 5.11
C PRO A 296 33.72 -17.40 6.55
N ILE A 297 32.56 -17.88 6.99
CA ILE A 297 31.99 -17.66 8.32
C ILE A 297 31.47 -19.01 8.83
N SER A 298 32.08 -19.51 9.91
CA SER A 298 31.56 -20.68 10.63
C SER A 298 30.44 -20.25 11.57
N VAL A 299 29.27 -20.86 11.43
CA VAL A 299 28.12 -20.63 12.32
C VAL A 299 27.85 -21.87 13.14
N TYR A 300 27.68 -21.68 14.44
CA TYR A 300 27.41 -22.73 15.42
C TYR A 300 25.94 -22.70 15.83
N PHE A 301 25.37 -23.87 16.06
CA PHE A 301 23.98 -24.05 16.45
C PHE A 301 23.90 -24.60 17.86
N GLN A 302 23.21 -23.88 18.74
CA GLN A 302 23.02 -24.25 20.14
C GLN A 302 21.53 -24.33 20.45
N LYS A 303 21.15 -25.22 21.37
CA LYS A 303 19.79 -25.20 21.93
C LYS A 303 19.58 -23.93 22.74
N ASP A 304 18.42 -23.31 22.57
CA ASP A 304 18.06 -22.14 23.37
C ASP A 304 17.68 -22.58 24.80
N ASN A 305 18.63 -22.47 25.73
CA ASN A 305 18.44 -22.87 27.13
C ASN A 305 17.77 -21.78 27.99
N SER A 306 17.15 -20.76 27.41
CA SER A 306 16.57 -19.60 28.13
C SER A 306 15.29 -19.88 28.96
N LYS A 307 15.03 -21.13 29.36
CA LYS A 307 13.90 -21.53 30.22
C LYS A 307 14.27 -22.03 31.63
N TYR A 308 15.46 -21.72 32.13
CA TYR A 308 15.83 -22.00 33.53
C TYR A 308 16.47 -20.77 34.20
N GLU A 309 15.64 -19.82 34.59
CA GLU A 309 15.92 -18.98 35.75
C GLU A 309 14.95 -19.43 36.86
N TYR A 310 15.51 -19.97 37.94
CA TYR A 310 14.81 -20.36 39.17
C TYR A 310 14.41 -19.14 39.99
#